data_AF-A0A498SC66-F1
#
_entry.id   AF-A0A498SC66-F1
#
_cell.length_a   1.000
_cell.length_b   1.000
_cell.length_c   1.000
_cell.angle_alpha   90.00
_cell.angle_beta   90.00
_cell.angle_gamma   90.00
#
_symmetry.space_group_name_H-M   'P 1'
#
loop_
_entity.id
_entity.type
_entity.pdbx_description
1 polymer ?
#
loop_
_entity_poly.entity_id
_entity_poly.type
_entity_poly.pdbx_seq_one_letter_code
_entity_poly.pdbx_strand_id
1 'polypeptide(L)'
;MEGATNNQPGFDRSHVAEMEEAANIIMSPNISYDARKAAEHFFLSIRNGKFSAEYCRLVIEATSNEFVIFEMVQLMVMNLFKQWSILQPPIFRQCFEYLLENAVHKFRASKLIRVEMLRACAKLLKRSIFDGKACDADTVDQTVHFLLTNEDPQLQAIACEFIEAIASEFVTSWRMSNLGISFDFHLRARRSFEVSFL
;
A
#
# COMPACT_ATOMS: atom_id res chain seq x y z
N MET A 1 23.26 3.20 -26.79
CA MET A 1 23.83 4.29 -25.97
C MET A 1 22.64 5.05 -25.40
N GLU A 2 22.35 5.12 -24.11
CA GLU A 2 23.05 4.79 -22.87
C GLU A 2 22.10 4.00 -21.97
N GLY A 3 22.58 2.91 -21.37
CA GLY A 3 21.88 2.26 -20.29
C GLY A 3 22.01 3.14 -19.05
N ALA A 4 20.92 3.78 -18.64
CA ALA A 4 20.85 4.41 -17.34
C ALA A 4 20.94 3.31 -16.28
N THR A 5 22.13 3.11 -15.73
CA THR A 5 22.35 2.35 -14.51
C THR A 5 21.60 3.06 -13.39
N ASN A 6 20.38 2.58 -13.15
CA ASN A 6 19.56 2.97 -12.02
C ASN A 6 20.33 2.53 -10.76
N ASN A 7 21.08 3.44 -10.15
CA ASN A 7 21.61 3.27 -8.79
C ASN A 7 20.41 3.29 -7.82
N GLN A 8 19.61 2.22 -7.84
CA GLN A 8 18.76 1.91 -6.70
C GLN A 8 19.70 1.47 -5.59
N PRO A 9 19.58 2.02 -4.36
CA PRO A 9 20.32 1.49 -3.23
C PRO A 9 19.97 0.01 -3.12
N GLY A 10 20.99 -0.86 -3.14
CA GLY A 10 20.81 -2.25 -2.79
C GLY A 10 20.17 -2.33 -1.40
N PHE A 11 19.34 -3.34 -1.18
CA PHE A 11 18.77 -3.56 0.14
C PHE A 11 19.91 -3.78 1.15
N ASP A 12 19.93 -2.98 2.21
CA ASP A 12 20.87 -3.08 3.32
C ASP A 12 20.11 -2.93 4.64
N ARG A 13 20.41 -3.79 5.60
CA ARG A 13 19.82 -3.75 6.95
C ARG A 13 20.19 -2.48 7.70
N SER A 14 21.32 -1.85 7.39
CA SER A 14 21.69 -0.56 7.98
C SER A 14 20.60 0.50 7.74
N HIS A 15 20.06 0.57 6.52
CA HIS A 15 18.97 1.48 6.18
C HIS A 15 17.69 1.21 6.97
N VAL A 16 17.41 -0.07 7.29
CA VAL A 16 16.24 -0.42 8.11
C VAL A 16 16.41 0.08 9.53
N ALA A 17 17.60 -0.07 10.11
CA ALA A 17 17.91 0.45 11.45
C ALA A 17 17.77 1.98 11.52
N GLU A 18 18.23 2.70 10.49
CA GLU A 18 18.05 4.16 10.38
C GLU A 18 16.57 4.56 10.32
N MET A 19 15.75 3.81 9.56
CA MET A 19 14.30 4.02 9.51
C MET A 19 13.63 3.78 10.87
N GLU A 20 14.04 2.72 11.58
CA GLU A 20 13.52 2.41 12.92
C GLU A 20 13.89 3.49 13.95
N GLU A 21 15.13 3.99 13.91
CA GLU A 21 15.57 5.09 14.77
C GLU A 21 14.75 6.37 14.51
N ALA A 22 14.61 6.76 13.24
CA ALA A 22 13.79 7.92 12.86
C ALA A 22 12.32 7.74 13.27
N ALA A 23 11.76 6.54 13.11
CA ALA A 23 10.39 6.23 13.52
C ALA A 23 10.23 6.37 15.04
N ASN A 24 11.17 5.86 15.83
CA ASN A 24 11.14 5.97 17.29
C ASN A 24 11.24 7.43 17.76
N ILE A 25 12.01 8.27 17.05
CA ILE A 25 12.08 9.71 17.31
C ILE A 25 10.72 10.38 17.07
N ILE A 26 10.04 10.10 15.94
CA ILE A 26 8.74 10.68 15.61
C ILE A 26 7.68 10.29 16.65
N MET A 27 7.66 9.01 17.04
CA MET A 27 6.66 8.45 17.95
C MET A 27 6.94 8.80 19.42
N SER A 28 8.11 9.33 19.75
CA SER A 28 8.46 9.71 21.13
C SER A 28 7.73 11.00 21.56
N PRO A 29 7.07 11.01 22.74
CA PRO A 29 6.40 12.21 23.24
C PRO A 29 7.40 13.30 23.68
N ASN A 30 8.56 12.91 24.20
CA ASN A 30 9.52 13.79 24.88
C ASN A 30 10.79 14.05 24.04
N ILE A 31 10.64 14.41 22.77
CA ILE A 31 11.76 14.69 21.87
C ILE A 31 11.83 16.19 21.53
N SER A 32 13.04 16.68 21.26
CA SER A 32 13.22 18.06 20.81
C SER A 32 12.53 18.28 19.45
N TYR A 33 12.08 19.52 19.24
CA TYR A 33 11.46 19.91 17.96
C TYR A 33 12.40 19.65 16.77
N ASP A 34 13.68 19.96 16.91
CA ASP A 34 14.66 19.80 15.82
C ASP A 34 14.88 18.33 15.47
N ALA A 35 14.97 17.43 16.45
CA ALA A 35 15.11 16.00 16.20
C ALA A 35 13.86 15.42 15.54
N ARG A 36 12.66 15.83 15.98
CA ARG A 36 11.41 15.42 15.32
C ARG A 36 11.36 15.90 13.87
N LYS A 37 11.69 17.18 13.63
CA LYS A 37 11.73 17.76 12.27
C LYS A 37 12.74 17.06 11.37
N ALA A 38 13.90 16.67 11.89
CA ALA A 38 14.90 15.92 11.15
C ALA A 38 14.39 14.53 10.74
N ALA A 39 13.75 13.80 11.65
CA ALA A 39 13.16 12.50 11.36
C ALA A 39 11.98 12.59 10.37
N GLU A 40 11.13 13.61 10.48
CA GLU A 40 10.08 13.87 9.49
C GLU A 40 10.68 14.14 8.10
N HIS A 41 11.72 14.97 8.02
CA HIS A 41 12.41 15.25 6.77
C HIS A 41 13.05 14.00 6.15
N PHE A 42 13.56 13.09 6.98
CA PHE A 42 14.08 11.79 6.54
C PHE A 42 13.00 10.96 5.83
N PHE A 43 11.80 10.79 6.43
CA PHE A 43 10.70 10.08 5.78
C PHE A 43 10.15 10.80 4.54
N LEU A 44 10.13 12.14 4.53
CA LEU A 44 9.80 12.90 3.32
C LEU A 44 10.79 12.62 2.19
N SER A 45 12.08 12.50 2.51
CA SER A 45 13.13 12.17 1.55
C SER A 45 12.96 10.76 0.99
N ILE A 46 12.60 9.79 1.85
CA ILE A 46 12.24 8.43 1.45
C ILE A 46 11.03 8.42 0.50
N ARG A 47 9.96 9.15 0.84
CA ARG A 47 8.75 9.25 -0.01
C ARG A 47 9.03 9.85 -1.39
N ASN A 48 10.00 10.75 -1.47
CA ASN A 48 10.44 11.34 -2.74
C ASN A 48 11.43 10.45 -3.50
N GLY A 49 12.00 9.44 -2.86
CA GLY A 49 12.93 8.48 -3.45
C GLY A 49 12.27 7.54 -4.46
N LYS A 50 13.10 6.98 -5.35
CA LYS A 50 12.69 6.04 -6.40
C LYS A 50 12.94 4.58 -5.98
N PHE A 51 12.18 4.13 -4.99
CA PHE A 51 12.27 2.76 -4.48
C PHE A 51 11.36 1.81 -5.29
N SER A 52 11.86 0.61 -5.58
CA SER A 52 11.04 -0.45 -6.19
C SER A 52 10.03 -1.00 -5.18
N ALA A 53 8.97 -1.64 -5.67
CA ALA A 53 8.05 -2.38 -4.82
C ALA A 53 8.78 -3.49 -4.04
N GLU A 54 9.75 -4.14 -4.70
CA GLU A 54 10.58 -5.17 -4.08
C GLU A 54 11.41 -4.63 -2.91
N TYR A 55 12.01 -3.44 -3.04
CA TYR A 55 12.72 -2.81 -1.92
C TYR A 55 11.78 -2.58 -0.73
N CYS A 56 10.57 -2.06 -0.97
CA CYS A 56 9.58 -1.85 0.09
C CYS A 56 9.19 -3.17 0.76
N ARG A 57 9.01 -4.25 -0.02
CA ARG A 57 8.72 -5.60 0.48
C ARG A 57 9.84 -6.10 1.41
N LEU A 58 11.10 -5.96 0.99
CA LEU A 58 12.25 -6.38 1.79
C LEU A 58 12.36 -5.60 3.11
N VAL A 59 12.06 -4.30 3.13
CA VAL A 59 12.03 -3.51 4.37
C VAL A 59 10.89 -3.98 5.28
N ILE A 60 9.68 -4.19 4.76
CA ILE A 60 8.53 -4.71 5.53
C ILE A 60 8.84 -6.08 6.16
N GLU A 61 9.64 -6.91 5.48
CA GLU A 61 10.06 -8.21 5.99
C GLU A 61 11.17 -8.13 7.04
N ALA A 62 11.98 -7.08 7.01
CA ALA A 62 13.14 -6.93 7.87
C ALA A 62 12.87 -6.21 9.19
N THR A 63 11.73 -5.53 9.34
CA THR A 63 11.38 -4.74 10.52
C THR A 63 10.13 -5.26 11.24
N SER A 64 10.06 -4.98 12.54
CA SER A 64 8.84 -5.12 13.35
C SER A 64 8.24 -3.76 13.76
N ASN A 65 8.88 -2.66 13.36
CA ASN A 65 8.42 -1.31 13.67
C ASN A 65 7.20 -0.97 12.79
N GLU A 66 6.03 -0.86 13.40
CA GLU A 66 4.77 -0.61 12.69
C GLU A 66 4.79 0.70 11.90
N PHE A 67 5.44 1.76 12.40
CA PHE A 67 5.51 3.01 11.67
C PHE A 67 6.30 2.84 10.35
N VAL A 68 7.43 2.14 10.41
CA VAL A 68 8.23 1.83 9.21
C VAL A 68 7.42 0.98 8.21
N ILE A 69 6.74 -0.06 8.70
CA ILE A 69 5.91 -0.92 7.85
C ILE A 69 4.80 -0.10 7.17
N PHE A 70 4.11 0.75 7.94
CA PHE A 70 3.06 1.63 7.43
C PHE A 70 3.59 2.55 6.31
N GLU A 71 4.73 3.21 6.52
CA GLU A 71 5.38 4.06 5.53
C GLU A 71 5.78 3.29 4.27
N MET A 72 6.29 2.06 4.41
CA MET A 72 6.68 1.23 3.27
C MET A 72 5.49 0.74 2.45
N VAL A 73 4.35 0.43 3.08
CA VAL A 73 3.11 0.09 2.37
C VAL A 73 2.63 1.29 1.54
N GLN A 74 2.64 2.50 2.12
CA GLN A 74 2.26 3.72 1.39
C GLN A 74 3.19 4.00 0.22
N LEU A 75 4.51 3.88 0.45
CA LEU A 75 5.54 4.10 -0.56
C LEU A 75 5.42 3.12 -1.73
N MET A 76 5.19 1.83 -1.43
CA MET A 76 5.02 0.78 -2.42
C MET A 76 3.88 1.14 -3.39
N VAL A 77 2.69 1.44 -2.87
CA VAL A 77 1.50 1.75 -3.69
C VAL A 77 1.68 3.04 -4.48
N MET A 78 2.25 4.08 -3.85
CA MET A 78 2.55 5.33 -4.54
C MET A 78 3.49 5.12 -5.72
N ASN A 79 4.55 4.33 -5.55
CA ASN A 79 5.52 4.08 -6.61
C ASN A 79 4.97 3.18 -7.72
N LEU A 80 4.09 2.24 -7.39
CA LEU A 80 3.30 1.48 -8.38
C LEU A 80 2.44 2.42 -9.23
N PHE A 81 1.74 3.37 -8.61
CA PHE A 81 0.90 4.33 -9.33
C PHE A 81 1.71 5.27 -10.23
N LYS A 82 2.86 5.78 -9.76
CA LYS A 82 3.76 6.60 -10.58
C LYS A 82 4.23 5.88 -11.85
N GLN A 83 4.28 4.55 -11.82
CA GLN A 83 4.78 3.73 -12.91
C GLN A 83 3.68 2.86 -13.56
N TRP A 84 2.41 3.19 -13.35
CA TRP A 84 1.26 2.39 -13.80
C TRP A 84 1.28 2.07 -15.29
N SER A 85 1.72 3.03 -16.11
CA SER A 85 1.78 2.89 -17.57
C SER A 85 2.96 2.07 -18.07
N ILE A 86 3.99 1.85 -17.25
CA ILE A 86 5.28 1.28 -17.67
C ILE A 86 5.47 -0.14 -17.10
N LEU A 87 5.09 -0.37 -15.85
CA LEU A 87 5.23 -1.68 -15.21
C LEU A 87 4.26 -2.70 -15.80
N GLN A 88 4.67 -3.97 -15.74
CA GLN A 88 3.90 -5.10 -16.25
C GLN A 88 2.87 -5.59 -15.21
N PRO A 89 1.71 -6.09 -15.65
CA PRO A 89 0.64 -6.59 -14.76
C PRO A 89 1.10 -7.53 -13.63
N PRO A 90 2.01 -8.51 -13.86
CA PRO A 90 2.45 -9.43 -12.80
C PRO A 90 3.03 -8.74 -11.57
N ILE A 91 3.72 -7.61 -11.74
CA ILE A 91 4.29 -6.85 -10.61
C ILE A 91 3.18 -6.31 -9.72
N PHE A 92 2.09 -5.81 -10.30
CA PHE A 92 0.96 -5.29 -9.54
C PHE A 92 0.20 -6.41 -8.82
N ARG A 93 -0.02 -7.55 -9.50
CA ARG A 93 -0.71 -8.71 -8.90
C ARG A 93 0.06 -9.26 -7.71
N GLN A 94 1.36 -9.46 -7.87
CA GLN A 94 2.23 -9.92 -6.77
C GLN A 94 2.20 -8.96 -5.58
N CYS A 95 2.18 -7.65 -5.81
CA CYS A 95 2.06 -6.67 -4.73
C CYS A 95 0.69 -6.72 -4.05
N PHE A 96 -0.40 -6.86 -4.83
CA PHE A 96 -1.75 -6.98 -4.30
C PHE A 96 -1.88 -8.24 -3.43
N GLU A 97 -1.46 -9.39 -3.95
CA GLU A 97 -1.46 -10.68 -3.25
C GLU A 97 -0.63 -10.61 -1.98
N TYR A 98 0.60 -10.08 -2.07
CA TYR A 98 1.48 -9.90 -0.91
C TYR A 98 0.82 -9.08 0.21
N LEU A 99 0.24 -7.92 -0.13
CA LEU A 99 -0.38 -7.03 0.85
C LEU A 99 -1.60 -7.69 1.50
N LEU A 100 -2.44 -8.34 0.70
CA LEU A 100 -3.65 -9.00 1.18
C LEU A 100 -3.33 -10.21 2.07
N GLU A 101 -2.42 -11.08 1.64
CA GLU A 101 -1.98 -12.25 2.42
C GLU A 101 -1.36 -11.80 3.75
N ASN A 102 -0.53 -10.76 3.73
CA ASN A 102 0.09 -10.24 4.95
C ASN A 102 -0.92 -9.56 5.88
N ALA A 103 -1.95 -8.89 5.36
CA ALA A 103 -3.03 -8.33 6.17
C ALA A 103 -3.83 -9.43 6.90
N VAL A 104 -4.11 -10.54 6.20
CA VAL A 104 -4.90 -11.66 6.71
C VAL A 104 -4.11 -12.53 7.69
N HIS A 105 -2.81 -12.74 7.44
CA HIS A 105 -1.98 -13.67 8.20
C HIS A 105 -0.96 -12.97 9.11
N LYS A 106 0.12 -12.40 8.55
CA LYS A 106 1.26 -11.90 9.33
C LYS A 106 0.88 -10.74 10.25
N PHE A 107 0.14 -9.77 9.74
CA PHE A 107 -0.27 -8.56 10.46
C PHE A 107 -1.69 -8.62 10.97
N ARG A 108 -2.25 -9.83 11.05
CA ARG A 108 -3.61 -10.08 11.53
C ARG A 108 -3.91 -9.42 12.87
N ALA A 109 -2.96 -9.41 13.81
CA ALA A 109 -3.13 -8.80 15.12
C ALA A 109 -2.93 -7.26 15.12
N SER A 110 -2.13 -6.73 14.19
CA SER A 110 -1.84 -5.31 14.10
C SER A 110 -2.93 -4.59 13.32
N LYS A 111 -3.87 -3.95 14.03
CA LYS A 111 -4.95 -3.19 13.37
C LYS A 111 -4.41 -2.08 12.47
N LEU A 112 -3.37 -1.37 12.91
CA LEU A 112 -2.77 -0.27 12.13
C LEU A 112 -2.26 -0.76 10.78
N ILE A 113 -1.44 -1.82 10.78
CA ILE A 113 -0.83 -2.34 9.56
C ILE A 113 -1.85 -3.04 8.68
N ARG A 114 -2.70 -3.86 9.28
CA ARG A 114 -3.76 -4.59 8.56
C ARG A 114 -4.66 -3.63 7.79
N VAL A 115 -5.18 -2.59 8.45
CA VAL A 115 -6.06 -1.61 7.80
C VAL A 115 -5.34 -0.86 6.68
N GLU A 116 -4.05 -0.51 6.84
CA GLU A 116 -3.30 0.15 5.77
C GLU A 116 -3.05 -0.77 4.58
N MET A 117 -2.76 -2.05 4.81
CA MET A 117 -2.61 -3.04 3.73
C MET A 117 -3.92 -3.28 2.98
N LEU A 118 -5.05 -3.41 3.68
CA LEU A 118 -6.37 -3.53 3.04
C LEU A 118 -6.74 -2.27 2.25
N ARG A 119 -6.42 -1.09 2.80
CA ARG A 119 -6.57 0.18 2.07
C ARG A 119 -5.70 0.18 0.81
N ALA A 120 -4.44 -0.23 0.89
CA ALA A 120 -3.55 -0.36 -0.26
C ALA A 120 -4.13 -1.28 -1.34
N CYS A 121 -4.70 -2.43 -0.97
CA CYS A 121 -5.41 -3.33 -1.88
C CYS A 121 -6.61 -2.64 -2.53
N ALA A 122 -7.44 -1.91 -1.77
CA ALA A 122 -8.58 -1.15 -2.31
C ALA A 122 -8.14 -0.09 -3.33
N LYS A 123 -7.02 0.61 -3.07
CA LYS A 123 -6.44 1.58 -4.01
C LYS A 123 -6.04 0.90 -5.33
N LEU A 124 -5.35 -0.24 -5.24
CA LEU A 124 -4.93 -1.03 -6.40
C LEU A 124 -6.15 -1.51 -7.20
N LEU A 125 -7.19 -2.02 -6.53
CA LEU A 125 -8.46 -2.41 -7.14
C LEU A 125 -9.10 -1.25 -7.91
N LYS A 126 -9.28 -0.11 -7.26
CA LYS A 126 -9.85 1.08 -7.92
C LYS A 126 -9.04 1.50 -9.13
N ARG A 127 -7.71 1.45 -9.04
CA ARG A 127 -6.85 1.82 -10.16
C ARG A 127 -6.94 0.82 -11.32
N SER A 128 -7.21 -0.45 -11.01
CA SER A 128 -7.38 -1.56 -11.97
C SER A 128 -8.77 -1.78 -12.51
N ILE A 129 -9.78 -1.04 -12.05
CA ILE A 129 -11.20 -1.25 -12.43
C ILE A 129 -11.44 -1.34 -13.95
N PHE A 130 -10.60 -0.71 -14.78
CA PHE A 130 -10.71 -0.75 -16.25
C PHE A 130 -9.70 -1.63 -16.97
N ASP A 131 -8.63 -2.08 -16.31
CA ASP A 131 -7.51 -2.77 -16.97
C ASP A 131 -7.09 -4.09 -16.31
N GLY A 132 -7.63 -4.42 -15.14
CA GLY A 132 -7.34 -5.66 -14.41
C GLY A 132 -5.85 -5.88 -14.11
N LYS A 133 -5.03 -4.81 -14.08
CA LYS A 133 -3.57 -4.95 -13.93
C LYS A 133 -3.16 -5.55 -12.59
N ALA A 134 -3.75 -5.10 -11.49
CA ALA A 134 -3.42 -5.50 -10.12
C ALA A 134 -4.36 -6.59 -9.60
N CYS A 135 -5.66 -6.43 -9.83
CA CYS A 135 -6.70 -7.37 -9.45
C CYS A 135 -7.99 -7.04 -10.23
N ASP A 136 -8.97 -7.94 -10.17
CA ASP A 136 -10.29 -7.80 -10.76
C ASP A 136 -11.40 -8.09 -9.73
N ALA A 137 -12.65 -7.92 -10.15
CA ALA A 137 -13.83 -8.13 -9.30
C ALA A 137 -13.92 -9.57 -8.80
N ASP A 138 -13.74 -10.55 -9.70
CA ASP A 138 -13.84 -11.97 -9.36
C ASP A 138 -12.84 -12.37 -8.27
N THR A 139 -11.60 -11.87 -8.34
CA THR A 139 -10.57 -12.13 -7.32
C THR A 139 -10.98 -11.57 -5.96
N VAL A 140 -11.54 -10.36 -5.93
CA VAL A 140 -11.98 -9.72 -4.69
C VAL A 140 -13.20 -10.43 -4.10
N ASP A 141 -14.17 -10.78 -4.94
CA ASP A 141 -15.38 -11.49 -4.52
C ASP A 141 -15.05 -12.86 -3.94
N GLN A 142 -14.18 -13.63 -4.61
CA GLN A 142 -13.72 -14.93 -4.12
C GLN A 142 -12.98 -14.80 -2.78
N THR A 143 -12.12 -13.79 -2.65
CA THR A 143 -11.39 -13.52 -1.40
C THR A 143 -12.35 -13.18 -0.27
N VAL A 144 -13.26 -12.22 -0.50
CA VAL A 144 -14.22 -11.77 0.51
C VAL A 144 -15.15 -12.91 0.90
N HIS A 145 -15.63 -13.70 -0.06
CA HIS A 145 -16.46 -14.87 0.20
C HIS A 145 -15.72 -15.91 1.05
N PHE A 146 -14.46 -16.21 0.72
CA PHE A 146 -13.63 -17.13 1.50
C PHE A 146 -13.45 -16.66 2.94
N LEU A 147 -13.17 -15.36 3.15
CA LEU A 147 -12.98 -14.81 4.50
C LEU A 147 -14.28 -14.76 5.31
N LEU A 148 -15.41 -14.43 4.68
CA LEU A 148 -16.73 -14.34 5.34
C LEU A 148 -17.32 -15.71 5.70
N THR A 149 -17.08 -16.72 4.87
CA THR A 149 -17.60 -18.08 5.12
C THR A 149 -16.69 -18.92 6.01
N ASN A 150 -15.53 -18.38 6.40
CA ASN A 150 -14.65 -19.03 7.35
C ASN A 150 -15.27 -19.08 8.75
N GLU A 151 -15.03 -20.14 9.51
CA GLU A 151 -15.51 -20.28 10.88
C GLU A 151 -14.82 -19.33 11.87
N ASP A 152 -13.66 -18.79 11.51
CA ASP A 152 -12.89 -17.87 12.33
C ASP A 152 -13.47 -16.43 12.30
N PRO A 153 -14.04 -15.93 13.43
CA PRO A 153 -14.67 -14.61 13.48
C PRO A 153 -13.71 -13.45 13.18
N GLN A 154 -12.41 -13.62 13.42
CA GLN A 154 -11.43 -12.60 13.08
C GLN A 154 -11.25 -12.51 11.56
N LEU A 155 -11.34 -13.61 10.80
CA LEU A 155 -11.27 -13.56 9.33
C LEU A 155 -12.52 -12.86 8.77
N GLN A 156 -13.69 -13.14 9.33
CA GLN A 156 -14.93 -12.45 8.98
C GLN A 156 -14.83 -10.93 9.23
N ALA A 157 -14.27 -10.54 10.38
CA ALA A 157 -14.04 -9.13 10.70
C ALA A 157 -13.09 -8.45 9.70
N ILE A 158 -12.03 -9.14 9.28
CA ILE A 158 -11.09 -8.65 8.25
C ILE A 158 -11.79 -8.49 6.90
N ALA A 159 -12.70 -9.40 6.55
CA ALA A 159 -13.51 -9.26 5.34
C ALA A 159 -14.36 -7.98 5.38
N CYS A 160 -15.01 -7.70 6.52
CA CYS A 160 -15.77 -6.47 6.71
C CYS A 160 -14.87 -5.22 6.61
N GLU A 161 -13.69 -5.23 7.22
CA GLU A 161 -12.71 -4.15 7.10
C GLU A 161 -12.27 -3.94 5.63
N PHE A 162 -12.14 -5.01 4.86
CA PHE A 162 -11.77 -4.90 3.45
C PHE A 162 -12.92 -4.35 2.59
N ILE A 163 -14.15 -4.81 2.81
CA ILE A 163 -15.35 -4.24 2.16
C ILE A 163 -15.47 -2.75 2.46
N GLU A 164 -15.27 -2.34 3.72
CA GLU A 164 -15.28 -0.93 4.12
C GLU A 164 -14.16 -0.13 3.43
N ALA A 165 -12.95 -0.68 3.36
CA ALA A 165 -11.83 -0.06 2.67
C ALA A 165 -12.12 0.14 1.17
N ILE A 166 -12.72 -0.85 0.51
CA ILE A 166 -13.14 -0.78 -0.90
C ILE A 166 -14.19 0.31 -1.07
N ALA A 167 -15.30 0.26 -0.32
CA ALA A 167 -16.37 1.25 -0.41
C ALA A 167 -15.87 2.68 -0.19
N SER A 168 -15.07 2.88 0.87
CA SER A 168 -14.45 4.17 1.18
C SER A 168 -13.55 4.67 0.04
N GLU A 169 -12.74 3.78 -0.55
CA GLU A 169 -11.85 4.15 -1.64
C GLU A 169 -12.63 4.54 -2.90
N PHE A 170 -13.70 3.83 -3.28
CA PHE A 170 -14.50 4.17 -4.47
C PHE A 170 -15.31 5.46 -4.33
N VAL A 171 -15.74 5.83 -3.12
CA VAL A 171 -16.38 7.13 -2.84
C VAL A 171 -15.37 8.28 -2.83
N THR A 172 -14.13 8.02 -2.45
CA THR A 172 -13.09 9.06 -2.32
C THR A 172 -12.51 9.46 -3.67
N SER A 173 -12.35 10.76 -3.91
CA SER A 173 -11.58 11.27 -5.05
C SER A 173 -10.23 11.80 -4.56
N TRP A 174 -9.14 11.08 -4.84
CA TRP A 174 -7.81 11.58 -4.52
C TRP A 174 -7.44 12.72 -5.48
N ARG A 175 -6.85 13.79 -4.96
CA ARG A 175 -6.16 14.80 -5.78
C ARG A 175 -4.67 14.53 -5.71
N MET A 176 -4.19 13.66 -6.59
CA MET A 176 -2.75 13.42 -6.74
C MET A 176 -2.32 13.93 -8.12
N SER A 177 -2.02 15.23 -8.19
CA SER A 177 -1.57 15.92 -9.41
C SER A 177 -0.34 15.28 -10.06
N ASN A 178 0.45 14.55 -9.26
CA ASN A 178 1.64 13.82 -9.67
C ASN A 178 1.39 12.39 -10.18
N LEU A 179 0.16 11.87 -10.12
CA LEU A 179 -0.17 10.51 -10.57
C LEU A 179 -0.97 10.46 -11.88
N GLY A 180 -1.35 11.62 -12.43
CA GLY A 180 -2.10 11.70 -13.69
C GLY A 180 -3.50 11.10 -13.62
N ILE A 181 -4.06 10.89 -12.43
CA ILE A 181 -5.41 10.36 -12.24
C ILE A 181 -6.40 11.54 -12.20
N SER A 182 -7.27 11.61 -13.19
CA SER A 182 -8.24 12.70 -13.33
C SER A 182 -9.47 12.51 -12.44
N PHE A 183 -10.18 13.59 -12.15
CA PHE A 183 -11.50 13.51 -11.50
C PHE A 183 -12.50 12.67 -12.32
N ASP A 184 -12.44 12.75 -13.64
CA ASP A 184 -13.26 11.91 -14.54
C ASP A 184 -13.01 10.42 -14.33
N PHE A 185 -11.74 10.02 -14.17
CA PHE A 185 -11.39 8.63 -13.83
C PHE A 185 -12.10 8.19 -12.54
N HIS A 186 -12.10 9.01 -11.49
CA HIS A 186 -12.76 8.67 -10.23
C HIS A 186 -14.26 8.46 -10.38
N LEU A 187 -14.92 9.37 -11.08
CA LEU A 187 -16.36 9.29 -11.30
C LEU A 187 -16.72 8.03 -12.09
N ARG A 188 -15.97 7.73 -13.14
CA ARG A 188 -16.15 6.52 -13.94
C ARG A 188 -15.88 5.26 -13.12
N ALA A 189 -14.80 5.25 -12.32
CA ALA A 189 -14.44 4.12 -11.48
C ALA A 189 -15.55 3.82 -10.47
N ARG A 190 -16.12 4.85 -9.83
CA ARG A 190 -17.25 4.70 -8.92
C ARG A 190 -18.48 4.10 -9.62
N ARG A 191 -18.85 4.63 -10.80
CA ARG A 191 -19.97 4.08 -11.57
C ARG A 191 -19.73 2.63 -12.00
N SER A 192 -18.51 2.29 -12.38
CA SER A 192 -18.17 0.91 -12.73
C SER A 192 -18.31 0.00 -11.51
N PHE A 193 -17.87 0.45 -10.34
CA PHE A 193 -18.05 -0.29 -9.10
C PHE A 193 -19.52 -0.49 -8.74
N GLU A 194 -20.35 0.56 -8.85
CA GLU A 194 -21.80 0.51 -8.61
C GLU A 194 -22.54 -0.44 -9.55
N VAL A 195 -22.00 -0.77 -10.73
CA VAL A 195 -22.63 -1.69 -11.70
C VAL A 195 -22.08 -3.11 -11.58
N SER A 196 -20.81 -3.25 -11.20
CA SER A 196 -20.12 -4.54 -11.16
C SER A 196 -20.17 -5.23 -9.80
N PHE A 197 -20.36 -4.50 -8.70
CA PHE A 197 -20.28 -5.03 -7.33
C PHE A 197 -21.53 -4.77 -6.46
N LEU A 198 -22.46 -3.91 -6.91
CA LEU A 198 -23.73 -3.63 -6.23
C LEU A 198 -24.91 -4.05 -7.11
#